data_AF-A0A254QTH0-F1
#
_entry.id   AF-A0A254QTH0-F1
#
_cell.length_a   1.000
_cell.length_b   1.000
_cell.length_c   1.000
_cell.angle_alpha   90.00
_cell.angle_beta   90.00
_cell.angle_gamma   90.00
#
_symmetry.space_group_name_H-M   'P 1'
#
loop_
_entity.id
_entity.type
_entity.pdbx_description
1 polymer ?
#
loop_
_entity_poly.entity_id
_entity_poly.type
_entity_poly.pdbx_seq_one_letter_code
_entity_poly.pdbx_strand_id
1 'polypeptide(L)'
;MIKLGKKQTLPFAFCPGKKMEEHVVMIDRRKNPTILGKAAKAEGTAPKVSFGTFEVKGKIVEMTCERVVPKMAKTLKMYFKTQKISVNVVILDADGNTLESEIEELPFDPEFDGDDQDTDAEVNTDDVNTVTDEETDSDTAPAFDAKALAARLKAIQPAIMGAPAPAAEKLKAAMGAAVSQIKADDLTKADQTITALETAIAKLGATAPAAPPPPAPGAPDARALAARASSLKQTIDSMAEPAKGKLLAALGTAAKSIKAQDLPAADQMLTKIEAAVNKQQTGAAETTDPNAAKWAAAEAKLQPLVDKAMTEKRGDLDGINRAFNYAKDMAADGAFDKALASVPRIAELLKAAQTATTTAAADEARESIPDNVVPYVKSRLAWIKTRQSLQKELESLKSAIDAATRDVEGLEEVSSKSSVLFDYLDGIDTDLEDTLEKLVEAPDGPAREALKSQARDIIATYRGVLDSPFFHDVDENGFVQTNIRGSALQSLDEVSTALAA
;
A
#
# COMPACT_ATOMS: atom_id res chain seq x y z
N MET A 1 21.79 9.65 -26.41
CA MET A 1 21.95 9.32 -24.98
C MET A 1 21.10 8.13 -24.55
N ILE A 2 19.81 8.06 -24.87
CA ILE A 2 18.94 6.89 -24.57
C ILE A 2 19.55 5.54 -25.03
N LYS A 3 20.14 5.49 -26.24
CA LYS A 3 20.82 4.28 -26.77
C LYS A 3 21.97 3.74 -25.89
N LEU A 4 22.57 4.57 -25.03
CA LEU A 4 23.60 4.13 -24.08
C LEU A 4 23.01 3.24 -22.97
N GLY A 5 21.70 3.34 -22.72
CA GLY A 5 20.99 2.45 -21.81
C GLY A 5 20.96 0.99 -22.26
N LYS A 6 21.33 0.67 -23.52
CA LYS A 6 21.56 -0.72 -23.97
C LYS A 6 22.83 -1.35 -23.39
N LYS A 7 23.78 -0.53 -22.91
CA LYS A 7 25.11 -0.98 -22.45
C LYS A 7 25.27 -0.93 -20.95
N GLN A 8 24.54 -0.04 -20.28
CA GLN A 8 24.60 0.16 -18.83
C GLN A 8 23.36 0.91 -18.36
N THR A 9 22.90 0.62 -17.14
CA THR A 9 21.87 1.39 -16.46
C THR A 9 22.33 2.84 -16.29
N LEU A 10 21.46 3.80 -16.60
CA LEU A 10 21.78 5.23 -16.57
C LEU A 10 20.78 6.02 -15.72
N PRO A 11 21.26 7.00 -14.95
CA PRO A 11 20.37 7.92 -14.25
C PRO A 11 19.73 8.91 -15.22
N PHE A 12 18.45 9.22 -14.98
CA PHE A 12 17.68 10.18 -15.75
C PHE A 12 16.82 11.08 -14.86
N ALA A 13 16.39 12.19 -15.44
CA ALA A 13 15.30 13.00 -14.93
C ALA A 13 14.39 13.49 -16.05
N PHE A 14 13.11 13.66 -15.72
CA PHE A 14 12.07 14.10 -16.64
C PHE A 14 11.18 15.15 -15.98
N CYS A 15 11.12 16.35 -16.57
CA CYS A 15 10.16 17.38 -16.21
C CYS A 15 9.16 17.57 -17.36
N PRO A 16 7.86 17.27 -17.15
CA PRO A 16 6.86 17.41 -18.21
C PRO A 16 6.50 18.87 -18.49
N GLY A 17 6.63 19.35 -19.73
CA GLY A 17 6.07 20.64 -20.16
C GLY A 17 4.57 20.58 -20.50
N LYS A 18 3.95 21.74 -20.77
CA LYS A 18 2.56 21.78 -21.27
C LYS A 18 2.50 21.41 -22.74
N LYS A 19 3.57 21.65 -23.49
CA LYS A 19 3.77 21.28 -24.90
C LYS A 19 4.90 20.27 -25.05
N MET A 20 4.93 19.61 -26.20
CA MET A 20 5.97 18.62 -26.55
C MET A 20 7.38 19.19 -26.47
N GLU A 21 7.57 20.45 -26.88
CA GLU A 21 8.88 21.11 -26.91
C GLU A 21 9.36 21.59 -25.53
N GLU A 22 8.44 21.66 -24.56
CA GLU A 22 8.71 22.11 -23.18
C GLU A 22 9.07 20.92 -22.25
N HIS A 23 9.04 19.69 -22.78
CA HIS A 23 9.51 18.52 -22.05
C HIS A 23 11.03 18.55 -21.88
N VAL A 24 11.50 18.47 -20.63
CA VAL A 24 12.93 18.39 -20.31
C VAL A 24 13.26 16.98 -19.90
N VAL A 25 14.12 16.30 -20.67
CA VAL A 25 14.71 15.00 -20.33
C VAL A 25 16.21 15.15 -20.19
N MET A 26 16.73 14.85 -19.00
CA MET A 26 18.16 14.87 -18.70
C MET A 26 18.68 13.47 -18.44
N ILE A 27 19.83 13.15 -19.02
CA ILE A 27 20.53 11.87 -18.85
C ILE A 27 22.02 12.18 -18.67
N ASP A 28 22.62 11.68 -17.59
CA ASP A 28 24.03 11.84 -17.30
C ASP A 28 24.64 10.49 -16.90
N ARG A 29 25.95 10.31 -17.05
CA ARG A 29 26.63 9.04 -16.73
C ARG A 29 27.20 8.99 -15.32
N ARG A 30 27.24 10.13 -14.63
CA ARG A 30 27.95 10.33 -13.36
C ARG A 30 27.07 10.98 -12.29
N LYS A 31 26.13 11.84 -12.68
CA LYS A 31 25.24 12.52 -11.73
C LYS A 31 24.14 11.58 -11.23
N ASN A 32 23.89 11.62 -9.92
CA ASN A 32 22.80 10.87 -9.29
C ASN A 32 21.41 11.36 -9.79
N PRO A 33 20.40 10.47 -9.89
CA PRO A 33 19.04 10.82 -10.31
C PRO A 33 18.42 12.03 -9.59
N THR A 34 18.66 12.20 -8.29
CA THR A 34 18.11 13.32 -7.52
C THR A 34 18.68 14.66 -7.98
N ILE A 35 19.99 14.71 -8.30
CA ILE A 35 20.65 15.92 -8.82
C ILE A 35 20.12 16.23 -10.22
N LEU A 36 19.94 15.20 -11.05
CA LEU A 36 19.31 15.35 -12.36
C LEU A 36 17.87 15.86 -12.23
N GLY A 37 17.11 15.38 -11.23
CA GLY A 37 15.75 15.82 -10.94
C GLY A 37 15.68 17.31 -10.60
N LYS A 38 16.61 17.80 -9.76
CA LYS A 38 16.72 19.24 -9.45
C LYS A 38 17.06 20.06 -10.69
N ALA A 39 18.03 19.60 -11.50
CA ALA A 39 18.43 20.28 -12.74
C ALA A 39 17.30 20.31 -13.78
N ALA A 40 16.61 19.19 -13.99
CA ALA A 40 15.47 19.10 -14.91
C ALA A 40 14.29 19.95 -14.45
N LYS A 41 14.09 20.12 -13.13
CA LYS A 41 13.08 21.03 -12.59
C LYS A 41 13.47 22.50 -12.76
N ALA A 42 14.76 22.83 -12.74
CA ALA A 42 15.24 24.20 -12.96
C ALA A 42 15.13 24.63 -14.43
N GLU A 43 15.35 23.71 -15.37
CA GLU A 43 15.17 23.97 -16.81
C GLU A 43 13.72 23.80 -17.28
N GLY A 44 12.95 22.96 -16.58
CA GLY A 44 11.57 22.62 -16.92
C GLY A 44 10.54 23.59 -16.35
N THR A 45 9.34 23.56 -16.91
CA THR A 45 8.25 24.48 -16.54
C THR A 45 7.22 23.86 -15.58
N ALA A 46 7.33 22.57 -15.26
CA ALA A 46 6.37 21.90 -14.39
C ALA A 46 6.78 21.87 -12.91
N PRO A 47 5.79 21.95 -12.01
CA PRO A 47 6.02 21.86 -10.56
C PRO A 47 6.47 20.46 -10.11
N LYS A 48 6.19 19.43 -10.92
CA LYS A 48 6.51 18.03 -10.64
C LYS A 48 7.57 17.54 -11.61
N VAL A 49 8.56 16.84 -11.09
CA VAL A 49 9.64 16.19 -11.84
C VAL A 49 9.67 14.71 -11.46
N SER A 50 10.04 13.85 -12.40
CA SER A 50 10.36 12.45 -12.19
C SER A 50 11.86 12.24 -12.34
N PHE A 51 12.42 11.31 -11.58
CA PHE A 51 13.81 10.90 -11.72
C PHE A 51 13.99 9.48 -11.23
N GLY A 52 15.07 8.86 -11.70
CA GLY A 52 15.44 7.51 -11.34
C GLY A 52 16.50 6.99 -12.30
N THR A 53 16.48 5.69 -12.55
CA THR A 53 17.39 5.03 -13.48
C THR A 53 16.62 4.39 -14.62
N PHE A 54 17.25 4.24 -15.77
CA PHE A 54 16.68 3.51 -16.88
C PHE A 54 17.68 2.58 -17.54
N GLU A 55 17.17 1.52 -18.13
CA GLU A 55 17.89 0.57 -18.96
C GLU A 55 17.07 0.31 -20.23
N VAL A 56 17.75 -0.07 -21.31
CA VAL A 56 17.09 -0.40 -22.58
C VAL A 56 17.28 -1.88 -22.88
N LYS A 57 16.19 -2.64 -22.85
CA LYS A 57 16.14 -4.07 -23.18
C LYS A 57 15.36 -4.26 -24.48
N GLY A 58 16.06 -4.61 -25.57
CA GLY A 58 15.45 -4.69 -26.89
C GLY A 58 14.81 -3.35 -27.27
N LYS A 59 13.51 -3.37 -27.61
CA LYS A 59 12.69 -2.17 -27.93
C LYS A 59 12.01 -1.52 -26.71
N ILE A 60 12.32 -1.95 -25.50
CA ILE A 60 11.69 -1.46 -24.26
C ILE A 60 12.70 -0.65 -23.45
N VAL A 61 12.32 0.57 -23.09
CA VAL A 61 12.99 1.37 -22.07
C VAL A 61 12.30 1.09 -20.73
N GLU A 62 13.00 0.39 -19.85
CA GLU A 62 12.57 0.18 -18.48
C GLU A 62 13.11 1.31 -17.62
N MET A 63 12.22 2.04 -16.96
CA MET A 63 12.56 3.22 -16.15
C MET A 63 12.13 2.99 -14.72
N THR A 64 13.09 2.72 -13.84
CA THR A 64 12.89 2.59 -12.40
C THR A 64 12.86 3.98 -11.78
N CYS A 65 11.70 4.39 -11.28
CA CYS A 65 11.46 5.75 -10.83
C CYS A 65 11.40 5.82 -9.30
N GLU A 66 12.24 6.68 -8.73
CA GLU A 66 12.14 7.06 -7.31
C GLU A 66 10.97 8.04 -7.08
N ARG A 67 10.65 8.83 -8.10
CA ARG A 67 9.52 9.75 -8.12
C ARG A 67 8.87 9.72 -9.49
N VAL A 68 7.55 9.54 -9.55
CA VAL A 68 6.79 9.43 -10.81
C VAL A 68 5.92 10.66 -11.03
N VAL A 69 5.70 11.01 -12.30
CA VAL A 69 4.71 12.02 -12.73
C VAL A 69 3.57 11.34 -13.48
N PRO A 70 2.32 11.84 -13.43
CA PRO A 70 1.20 11.17 -14.10
C PRO A 70 1.38 11.05 -15.61
N LYS A 71 0.97 9.92 -16.20
CA LYS A 71 1.02 9.67 -17.66
C LYS A 71 2.44 9.71 -18.23
N MET A 72 3.43 9.32 -17.44
CA MET A 72 4.84 9.41 -17.78
C MET A 72 5.19 8.50 -18.95
N ALA A 73 4.68 7.26 -18.95
CA ALA A 73 4.96 6.29 -20.01
C ALA A 73 4.54 6.80 -21.39
N LYS A 74 3.29 7.25 -21.52
CA LYS A 74 2.74 7.81 -22.77
C LYS A 74 3.46 9.08 -23.21
N THR A 75 3.77 9.97 -22.26
CA THR A 75 4.42 11.25 -22.55
C THR A 75 5.86 11.06 -23.03
N LEU A 76 6.62 10.17 -22.37
CA LEU A 76 8.00 9.86 -22.76
C LEU A 76 8.05 9.11 -24.10
N LYS A 77 7.12 8.19 -24.36
CA LYS A 77 7.03 7.52 -25.66
C LYS A 77 6.82 8.51 -26.80
N MET A 78 5.89 9.45 -26.64
CA MET A 78 5.68 10.50 -27.64
C MET A 78 6.88 11.45 -27.77
N TYR A 79 7.53 11.83 -26.65
CA TYR A 79 8.75 12.63 -26.66
C TYR A 79 9.91 11.92 -27.38
N PHE A 80 10.14 10.62 -27.14
CA PHE A 80 11.16 9.86 -27.85
C PHE A 80 10.87 9.75 -29.34
N LYS A 81 9.59 9.64 -29.73
CA LYS A 81 9.17 9.66 -31.14
C LYS A 81 9.53 10.99 -31.83
N THR A 82 9.41 12.15 -31.16
CA THR A 82 9.85 13.44 -31.73
C THR A 82 11.38 13.48 -31.91
N GLN A 83 12.11 12.78 -31.05
CA GLN A 83 13.57 12.59 -31.15
C GLN A 83 13.98 11.48 -32.13
N LYS A 84 13.03 10.94 -32.92
CA LYS A 84 13.22 9.82 -33.86
C LYS A 84 13.72 8.53 -33.19
N ILE A 85 13.31 8.28 -31.95
CA ILE A 85 13.61 7.06 -31.19
C ILE A 85 12.28 6.32 -30.97
N SER A 86 12.08 5.22 -31.69
CA SER A 86 10.89 4.37 -31.55
C SER A 86 11.12 3.29 -30.48
N VAL A 87 10.61 3.52 -29.27
CA VAL A 87 10.74 2.57 -28.15
C VAL A 87 9.45 2.51 -27.33
N ASN A 88 9.19 1.36 -26.72
CA ASN A 88 8.13 1.18 -25.73
C ASN A 88 8.67 1.60 -24.35
N VAL A 89 7.80 2.15 -23.50
CA VAL A 89 8.22 2.68 -22.20
C VAL A 89 7.48 1.93 -21.09
N VAL A 90 8.24 1.38 -20.15
CA VAL A 90 7.76 0.72 -18.95
C VAL A 90 8.29 1.47 -17.74
N ILE A 91 7.39 1.97 -16.91
CA ILE A 91 7.71 2.66 -15.66
C ILE A 91 7.60 1.66 -14.53
N LEU A 92 8.70 1.48 -13.80
CA LEU A 92 8.80 0.62 -12.63
C LEU A 92 8.89 1.49 -11.36
N ASP A 93 8.35 1.00 -10.23
CA ASP A 93 8.65 1.54 -8.91
C ASP A 93 10.04 1.10 -8.43
N ALA A 94 10.48 1.63 -7.28
CA ALA A 94 11.77 1.30 -6.68
C ALA A 94 11.92 -0.20 -6.31
N ASP A 95 10.81 -0.94 -6.24
CA ASP A 95 10.75 -2.36 -5.90
C ASP A 95 10.65 -3.26 -7.16
N GLY A 96 10.67 -2.65 -8.37
CA GLY A 96 10.64 -3.33 -9.66
C GLY A 96 9.23 -3.68 -10.17
N ASN A 97 8.16 -3.22 -9.52
CA ASN A 97 6.79 -3.45 -9.98
C ASN A 97 6.40 -2.43 -11.05
N THR A 98 5.65 -2.86 -12.07
CA THR A 98 5.20 -1.98 -13.15
C THR A 98 4.09 -1.03 -12.68
N LEU A 99 4.38 0.27 -12.71
CA LEU A 99 3.44 1.34 -12.37
C LEU A 99 2.63 1.82 -13.57
N GLU A 100 3.28 2.03 -14.71
CA GLU A 100 2.66 2.44 -15.97
C GLU A 100 3.38 1.75 -17.13
N SER A 101 2.65 1.22 -18.12
CA SER A 101 3.25 0.66 -19.33
C SER A 101 2.49 1.13 -20.57
N GLU A 102 3.25 1.53 -21.59
CA GLU A 102 2.72 1.94 -22.90
C GLU A 102 3.42 1.11 -23.98
N ILE A 103 2.92 -0.10 -24.18
CA ILE A 103 3.47 -1.09 -25.11
C ILE A 103 2.59 -1.11 -26.37
N GLU A 104 3.18 -0.80 -27.53
CA GLU A 104 2.54 -0.90 -28.85
C GLU A 104 3.52 -1.57 -29.80
N GLU A 105 3.01 -2.15 -30.87
CA GLU A 105 3.84 -2.75 -31.92
C GLU A 105 4.51 -1.64 -32.74
N LEU A 106 5.85 -1.58 -32.69
CA LEU A 106 6.64 -0.50 -33.28
C LEU A 106 7.14 -0.87 -34.68
N PRO A 107 7.15 0.07 -35.64
CA PRO A 107 7.71 -0.16 -36.98
C PRO A 107 9.22 -0.42 -36.94
N PHE A 108 9.72 -1.13 -37.95
CA PHE A 108 11.14 -1.51 -38.10
C PHE A 108 12.06 -0.28 -38.19
N ASP A 109 13.10 -0.23 -37.34
CA ASP A 109 14.10 0.84 -37.29
C ASP A 109 15.50 0.25 -37.58
N PRO A 110 16.09 0.52 -38.75
CA PRO A 110 17.37 -0.10 -39.17
C PRO A 110 18.57 0.29 -38.30
N GLU A 111 18.49 1.34 -37.46
CA GLU A 111 19.54 1.64 -36.45
C GLU A 111 19.36 0.89 -35.12
N PHE A 112 18.21 0.26 -34.90
CA PHE A 112 17.86 -0.45 -33.66
C PHE A 112 17.76 -1.96 -33.86
N ASP A 113 17.41 -2.40 -35.07
CA ASP A 113 17.13 -3.78 -35.48
C ASP A 113 18.33 -4.45 -36.21
N GLY A 114 19.50 -3.81 -36.26
CA GLY A 114 20.64 -4.22 -37.09
C GLY A 114 21.56 -5.33 -36.55
N ASP A 115 21.35 -5.85 -35.34
CA ASP A 115 22.28 -6.81 -34.71
C ASP A 115 21.67 -8.19 -34.37
N ASP A 116 20.39 -8.43 -34.59
CA ASP A 116 19.78 -9.75 -34.38
C ASP A 116 19.26 -10.29 -35.72
N GLN A 117 20.17 -10.85 -36.52
CA GLN A 117 19.78 -11.81 -37.56
C GLN A 117 19.49 -13.14 -36.88
N ASP A 118 18.21 -13.45 -36.71
CA ASP A 118 17.72 -14.78 -37.03
C ASP A 118 16.31 -14.67 -37.62
N THR A 119 16.12 -15.47 -38.65
CA THR A 119 15.16 -15.36 -39.76
C THR A 119 13.78 -15.95 -39.47
N ASP A 120 12.84 -15.58 -40.36
CA ASP A 120 11.53 -16.20 -40.67
C ASP A 120 10.34 -15.77 -39.78
N ALA A 121 9.16 -15.39 -40.29
CA ALA A 121 8.62 -15.33 -41.65
C ALA A 121 7.39 -14.39 -41.72
N GLU A 122 7.22 -13.81 -42.92
CA GLU A 122 6.00 -13.46 -43.70
C GLU A 122 4.75 -12.89 -42.99
N VAL A 123 4.42 -11.60 -43.18
CA VAL A 123 3.59 -11.04 -44.28
C VAL A 123 2.13 -11.53 -44.27
N ASN A 124 1.20 -10.64 -43.92
CA ASN A 124 0.15 -10.26 -44.89
C ASN A 124 -0.53 -8.92 -44.58
N THR A 125 -0.89 -8.26 -45.67
CA THR A 125 -1.35 -6.90 -45.90
C THR A 125 -2.88 -6.75 -45.89
N ASP A 126 -3.29 -5.48 -45.95
CA ASP A 126 -4.62 -4.95 -46.35
C ASP A 126 -5.72 -5.09 -45.28
N ASP A 127 -6.56 -4.09 -44.96
CA ASP A 127 -7.18 -3.05 -45.78
C ASP A 127 -7.83 -2.04 -44.81
N VAL A 128 -7.60 -0.72 -44.93
CA VAL A 128 -8.48 0.29 -44.31
C VAL A 128 -8.79 1.35 -45.35
N ASN A 129 -9.96 1.19 -45.93
CA ASN A 129 -10.65 2.20 -46.69
C ASN A 129 -11.23 3.28 -45.74
N THR A 130 -11.18 4.53 -46.20
CA THR A 130 -11.93 5.68 -45.68
C THR A 130 -13.43 5.46 -45.96
N VAL A 131 -14.41 6.11 -45.33
CA VAL A 131 -14.96 7.43 -45.68
C VAL A 131 -16.08 7.80 -44.65
N THR A 132 -16.01 9.05 -44.14
CA THR A 132 -17.04 10.05 -43.72
C THR A 132 -18.21 9.80 -42.75
N ASP A 133 -18.39 10.85 -41.93
CA ASP A 133 -19.60 11.36 -41.28
C ASP A 133 -20.90 11.30 -42.09
N GLU A 134 -22.03 11.06 -41.41
CA GLU A 134 -23.13 12.04 -41.28
C GLU A 134 -24.16 11.58 -40.21
N GLU A 135 -24.74 12.57 -39.52
CA GLU A 135 -25.76 12.46 -38.46
C GLU A 135 -27.12 12.00 -39.00
N THR A 136 -27.86 11.20 -38.20
CA THR A 136 -29.33 11.32 -38.03
C THR A 136 -29.78 10.68 -36.71
N ASP A 137 -30.36 11.51 -35.84
CA ASP A 137 -31.31 11.20 -34.76
C ASP A 137 -32.63 10.69 -35.40
N SER A 138 -33.49 9.79 -34.90
CA SER A 138 -33.87 9.33 -33.57
C SER A 138 -34.66 8.02 -33.72
N ASP A 139 -34.51 7.01 -32.86
CA ASP A 139 -35.64 6.49 -32.05
C ASP A 139 -35.18 5.51 -30.95
N THR A 140 -35.61 5.85 -29.75
CA THR A 140 -35.70 5.13 -28.47
C THR A 140 -35.07 3.73 -28.32
N ALA A 141 -33.82 3.69 -27.84
CA ALA A 141 -33.28 2.61 -27.01
C ALA A 141 -32.88 3.19 -25.64
N PRO A 142 -33.04 2.46 -24.52
CA PRO A 142 -32.68 2.99 -23.21
C PRO A 142 -31.21 3.37 -23.22
N ALA A 143 -30.91 4.62 -22.89
CA ALA A 143 -29.54 5.09 -22.73
C ALA A 143 -28.87 4.24 -21.65
N PHE A 144 -28.04 3.28 -22.06
CA PHE A 144 -27.23 2.51 -21.13
C PHE A 144 -26.17 3.45 -20.57
N ASP A 145 -26.37 3.92 -19.34
CA ASP A 145 -25.38 4.77 -18.67
C ASP A 145 -24.19 3.89 -18.22
N ALA A 146 -23.00 4.15 -18.80
CA ALA A 146 -21.76 3.48 -18.43
C ALA A 146 -21.48 3.55 -16.92
N LYS A 147 -21.90 4.64 -16.26
CA LYS A 147 -21.79 4.82 -14.81
C LYS A 147 -22.76 3.91 -14.04
N ALA A 148 -23.97 3.71 -14.56
CA ALA A 148 -24.95 2.79 -13.97
C ALA A 148 -24.50 1.32 -14.12
N LEU A 149 -23.91 0.95 -15.26
CA LEU A 149 -23.35 -0.39 -15.50
C LEU A 149 -22.13 -0.65 -14.61
N ALA A 150 -21.23 0.31 -14.45
CA ALA A 150 -20.11 0.20 -13.53
C ALA A 150 -20.57 0.06 -12.06
N ALA A 151 -21.64 0.76 -11.67
CA ALA A 151 -22.22 0.63 -10.33
C ALA A 151 -22.83 -0.76 -10.09
N ARG A 152 -23.57 -1.31 -11.08
CA ARG A 152 -24.11 -2.70 -11.01
C ARG A 152 -22.99 -3.73 -10.92
N LEU A 153 -21.95 -3.61 -11.73
CA LEU A 153 -20.80 -4.51 -11.72
C LEU A 153 -20.05 -4.49 -10.37
N LYS A 154 -19.94 -3.32 -9.74
CA LYS A 154 -19.34 -3.16 -8.41
C LYS A 154 -20.22 -3.76 -7.30
N ALA A 155 -21.54 -3.67 -7.43
CA ALA A 155 -22.48 -4.23 -6.45
C ALA A 155 -22.43 -5.76 -6.38
N ILE A 156 -22.14 -6.44 -7.49
CA ILE A 156 -22.07 -7.91 -7.55
C ILE A 156 -20.69 -8.49 -7.21
N GLN A 157 -19.64 -7.66 -7.11
CA GLN A 157 -18.27 -8.08 -6.81
C GLN A 157 -18.14 -8.92 -5.51
N PRO A 158 -18.78 -8.57 -4.38
CA PRO A 158 -18.69 -9.36 -3.14
C PRO A 158 -19.30 -10.77 -3.29
N ALA A 159 -20.39 -10.90 -4.05
CA ALA A 159 -21.05 -12.19 -4.27
C ALA A 159 -20.21 -13.11 -5.18
N ILE A 160 -19.45 -12.54 -6.12
CA ILE A 160 -18.47 -13.27 -6.94
C ILE A 160 -17.30 -13.77 -6.07
N MET A 161 -16.84 -12.97 -5.11
CA MET A 161 -15.77 -13.35 -4.18
C MET A 161 -16.18 -14.46 -3.20
N GLY A 162 -17.48 -14.56 -2.87
CA GLY A 162 -18.04 -15.62 -2.01
C GLY A 162 -18.43 -16.91 -2.73
N ALA A 163 -18.22 -17.01 -4.05
CA ALA A 163 -18.63 -18.18 -4.83
C ALA A 163 -17.69 -19.39 -4.63
N PRO A 164 -18.20 -20.64 -4.70
CA PRO A 164 -17.37 -21.84 -4.60
C PRO A 164 -16.36 -21.96 -5.75
N ALA A 165 -15.19 -22.53 -5.48
CA ALA A 165 -13.98 -22.50 -6.32
C ALA A 165 -14.19 -22.72 -7.85
N PRO A 166 -14.96 -23.70 -8.34
CA PRO A 166 -15.13 -23.91 -9.79
C PRO A 166 -16.05 -22.87 -10.46
N ALA A 167 -16.90 -22.17 -9.72
CA ALA A 167 -17.76 -21.10 -10.22
C ALA A 167 -17.05 -19.73 -10.12
N ALA A 168 -16.18 -19.55 -9.13
CA ALA A 168 -15.47 -18.30 -8.87
C ALA A 168 -14.57 -17.87 -10.04
N GLU A 169 -13.84 -18.79 -10.68
CA GLU A 169 -12.97 -18.46 -11.81
C GLU A 169 -13.76 -17.97 -13.04
N LYS A 170 -14.87 -18.64 -13.36
CA LYS A 170 -15.73 -18.25 -14.50
C LYS A 170 -16.42 -16.91 -14.25
N LEU A 171 -16.85 -16.64 -13.02
CA LEU A 171 -17.47 -15.36 -12.65
C LEU A 171 -16.45 -14.21 -12.65
N LYS A 172 -15.21 -14.44 -12.21
CA LYS A 172 -14.13 -13.44 -12.30
C LYS A 172 -13.76 -13.12 -13.75
N ALA A 173 -13.70 -14.13 -14.62
CA ALA A 173 -13.44 -13.93 -16.06
C ALA A 173 -14.56 -13.11 -16.73
N ALA A 174 -15.82 -13.44 -16.44
CA ALA A 174 -16.97 -12.68 -16.96
C ALA A 174 -17.05 -11.25 -16.39
N MET A 175 -16.62 -11.03 -15.14
CA MET A 175 -16.46 -9.68 -14.57
C MET A 175 -15.40 -8.87 -15.31
N GLY A 176 -14.24 -9.48 -15.63
CA GLY A 176 -13.19 -8.84 -16.43
C GLY A 176 -13.64 -8.49 -17.86
N ALA A 177 -14.45 -9.35 -18.48
CA ALA A 177 -15.06 -9.08 -19.78
C ALA A 177 -16.03 -7.88 -19.72
N ALA A 178 -16.88 -7.80 -18.71
CA ALA A 178 -17.78 -6.65 -18.50
C ALA A 178 -17.01 -5.33 -18.28
N VAL A 179 -15.93 -5.33 -17.50
CA VAL A 179 -15.06 -4.16 -17.33
C VAL A 179 -14.46 -3.71 -18.67
N SER A 180 -14.02 -4.67 -19.49
CA SER A 180 -13.41 -4.37 -20.79
C SER A 180 -14.43 -3.82 -21.79
N GLN A 181 -15.66 -4.34 -21.79
CA GLN A 181 -16.76 -3.84 -22.63
C GLN A 181 -17.20 -2.43 -22.23
N ILE A 182 -17.27 -2.10 -20.93
CA ILE A 182 -17.54 -0.73 -20.46
C ILE A 182 -16.42 0.23 -20.90
N LYS A 183 -15.15 -0.19 -20.85
CA LYS A 183 -14.01 0.63 -21.30
C LYS A 183 -13.97 0.83 -22.81
N ALA A 184 -14.51 -0.12 -23.57
CA ALA A 184 -14.62 -0.06 -25.02
C ALA A 184 -15.89 0.65 -25.53
N ASP A 185 -16.68 1.23 -24.61
CA ASP A 185 -17.99 1.87 -24.89
C ASP A 185 -19.04 0.94 -25.53
N ASP A 186 -18.85 -0.38 -25.39
CA ASP A 186 -19.80 -1.40 -25.85
C ASP A 186 -20.84 -1.67 -24.75
N LEU A 187 -21.69 -0.68 -24.50
CA LEU A 187 -22.60 -0.65 -23.35
C LEU A 187 -23.72 -1.69 -23.45
N THR A 188 -24.11 -2.08 -24.67
CA THR A 188 -25.08 -3.15 -24.90
C THR A 188 -24.51 -4.52 -24.53
N LYS A 189 -23.26 -4.84 -24.92
CA LYS A 189 -22.63 -6.11 -24.49
C LYS A 189 -22.27 -6.10 -23.01
N ALA A 190 -21.89 -4.94 -22.46
CA ALA A 190 -21.64 -4.79 -21.03
C ALA A 190 -22.90 -5.09 -20.20
N ASP A 191 -24.06 -4.55 -20.57
CA ASP A 191 -25.34 -4.82 -19.90
C ASP A 191 -25.75 -6.30 -19.97
N GLN A 192 -25.59 -6.93 -21.15
CA GLN A 192 -25.84 -8.36 -21.31
C GLN A 192 -24.93 -9.21 -20.42
N THR A 193 -23.65 -8.87 -20.34
CA THR A 193 -22.66 -9.59 -19.53
C THR A 193 -22.93 -9.41 -18.03
N ILE A 194 -23.30 -8.20 -17.60
CA ILE A 194 -23.68 -7.89 -16.20
C ILE A 194 -24.96 -8.62 -15.82
N THR A 195 -25.98 -8.63 -16.69
CA THR A 195 -27.24 -9.34 -16.45
C THR A 195 -27.03 -10.87 -16.37
N ALA A 196 -26.14 -11.41 -17.19
CA ALA A 196 -25.75 -12.83 -17.11
C ALA A 196 -25.02 -13.17 -15.80
N LEU A 197 -24.15 -12.28 -15.31
CA LEU A 197 -23.48 -12.41 -14.01
C LEU A 197 -24.48 -12.38 -12.84
N GLU A 198 -25.41 -11.42 -12.83
CA GLU A 198 -26.48 -11.31 -11.83
C GLU A 198 -27.33 -12.59 -11.79
N THR A 199 -27.69 -13.13 -12.96
CA THR A 199 -28.46 -14.38 -13.08
C THR A 199 -27.67 -15.60 -12.59
N ALA A 200 -26.37 -15.67 -12.88
CA ALA A 200 -25.50 -16.76 -12.43
C ALA A 200 -25.35 -16.76 -10.90
N ILE A 201 -25.19 -15.57 -10.29
CA ILE A 201 -25.13 -15.38 -8.85
C ILE A 201 -26.47 -15.77 -8.19
N ALA A 202 -27.60 -15.36 -8.77
CA ALA A 202 -28.92 -15.74 -8.28
C ALA A 202 -29.15 -17.27 -8.32
N LYS A 203 -28.68 -17.96 -9.37
CA LYS A 203 -28.75 -19.42 -9.47
C LYS A 203 -27.85 -20.13 -8.46
N LEU A 204 -26.69 -19.56 -8.13
CA LEU A 204 -25.81 -20.08 -7.07
C LEU A 204 -26.44 -19.93 -5.66
N GLY A 205 -27.31 -18.93 -5.47
CA GLY A 205 -28.12 -18.77 -4.25
C GLY A 205 -29.39 -19.63 -4.20
N ALA A 206 -29.87 -20.15 -5.33
CA ALA A 206 -31.15 -20.85 -5.45
C ALA A 206 -31.07 -22.39 -5.38
N THR A 207 -29.89 -22.99 -5.18
CA THR A 207 -29.76 -24.44 -4.92
C THR A 207 -30.06 -24.82 -3.46
N ALA A 208 -31.23 -24.37 -2.98
CA ALA A 208 -31.91 -24.92 -1.82
C ALA A 208 -33.36 -25.23 -2.25
N PRO A 209 -33.75 -26.51 -2.40
CA PRO A 209 -35.13 -26.87 -2.74
C PRO A 209 -36.11 -26.47 -1.63
N ALA A 210 -37.23 -25.88 -2.02
CA ALA A 210 -38.32 -25.47 -1.15
C ALA A 210 -38.97 -26.65 -0.40
N ALA A 211 -39.23 -26.47 0.91
CA ALA A 211 -39.99 -27.40 1.75
C ALA A 211 -41.39 -26.85 2.08
N PRO A 212 -42.46 -27.69 2.10
CA PRO A 212 -43.76 -27.40 2.73
C PRO A 212 -43.68 -27.34 4.28
N PRO A 213 -44.74 -26.89 4.99
CA PRO A 213 -44.66 -26.26 6.32
C PRO A 213 -44.39 -27.21 7.51
N PRO A 214 -43.98 -26.67 8.68
CA PRO A 214 -43.14 -27.38 9.67
C PRO A 214 -43.93 -28.08 10.80
N PRO A 215 -43.36 -29.13 11.43
CA PRO A 215 -43.59 -29.47 12.83
C PRO A 215 -42.51 -28.88 13.76
N ALA A 216 -42.86 -28.69 15.03
CA ALA A 216 -42.22 -27.82 16.02
C ALA A 216 -40.74 -28.14 16.41
N PRO A 217 -39.98 -27.14 16.92
CA PRO A 217 -38.55 -27.24 17.17
C PRO A 217 -38.24 -27.88 18.54
N GLY A 218 -37.28 -28.82 18.55
CA GLY A 218 -36.43 -29.07 19.73
C GLY A 218 -36.50 -30.46 20.38
N ALA A 219 -37.31 -31.41 19.92
CA ALA A 219 -37.26 -32.78 20.42
C ALA A 219 -36.29 -33.64 19.59
N PRO A 220 -35.33 -34.37 20.20
CA PRO A 220 -34.50 -35.32 19.48
C PRO A 220 -35.37 -36.42 18.86
N ASP A 221 -35.35 -36.56 17.53
CA ASP A 221 -36.11 -37.56 16.79
C ASP A 221 -35.48 -38.96 16.99
N ALA A 222 -36.27 -39.93 17.46
CA ALA A 222 -35.80 -41.30 17.69
C ALA A 222 -35.20 -41.97 16.43
N ARG A 223 -35.69 -41.61 15.24
CA ARG A 223 -35.15 -42.05 13.94
C ARG A 223 -33.80 -41.40 13.66
N ALA A 224 -33.62 -40.12 14.01
CA ALA A 224 -32.34 -39.43 13.88
C ALA A 224 -31.29 -40.03 14.83
N LEU A 225 -31.65 -40.30 16.08
CA LEU A 225 -30.75 -40.97 17.04
C LEU A 225 -30.40 -42.40 16.61
N ALA A 226 -31.35 -43.15 16.05
CA ALA A 226 -31.08 -44.49 15.51
C ALA A 226 -30.13 -44.44 14.31
N ALA A 227 -30.30 -43.49 13.38
CA ALA A 227 -29.39 -43.30 12.25
C ALA A 227 -27.97 -42.92 12.71
N ARG A 228 -27.87 -42.06 13.72
CA ARG A 228 -26.60 -41.66 14.36
C ARG A 228 -25.90 -42.85 15.03
N ALA A 229 -26.66 -43.67 15.76
CA ALA A 229 -26.13 -44.90 16.37
C ALA A 229 -25.62 -45.92 15.33
N SER A 230 -26.33 -46.10 14.21
CA SER A 230 -25.88 -46.98 13.13
C SER A 230 -24.61 -46.48 12.44
N SER A 231 -24.47 -45.18 12.25
CA SER A 231 -23.27 -44.57 11.64
C SER A 231 -22.05 -44.70 12.56
N LEU A 232 -22.24 -44.51 13.86
CA LEU A 232 -21.20 -44.74 14.86
C LEU A 232 -20.78 -46.21 14.93
N LYS A 233 -21.74 -47.15 14.80
CA LYS A 233 -21.42 -48.58 14.76
C LYS A 233 -20.44 -48.91 13.63
N GLN A 234 -20.72 -48.44 12.41
CA GLN A 234 -19.85 -48.68 11.26
C GLN A 234 -18.45 -48.12 11.50
N THR A 235 -18.37 -46.92 12.09
CA THR A 235 -17.09 -46.27 12.41
C THR A 235 -16.29 -47.04 13.47
N ILE A 236 -16.97 -47.52 14.52
CA ILE A 236 -16.36 -48.29 15.61
C ILE A 236 -15.94 -49.69 15.15
N ASP A 237 -16.69 -50.31 14.23
CA ASP A 237 -16.36 -51.64 13.71
C ASP A 237 -15.01 -51.68 12.98
N SER A 238 -14.55 -50.55 12.45
CA SER A 238 -13.23 -50.37 11.82
C SER A 238 -12.09 -50.03 12.78
N MET A 239 -12.34 -49.91 14.10
CA MET A 239 -11.33 -49.53 15.10
C MET A 239 -10.57 -50.73 15.68
N ALA A 240 -9.36 -50.48 16.19
CA ALA A 240 -8.54 -51.49 16.87
C ALA A 240 -9.02 -51.77 18.32
N GLU A 241 -8.78 -52.99 18.81
CA GLU A 241 -8.95 -53.34 20.23
C GLU A 241 -7.86 -52.68 21.08
N PRO A 242 -8.12 -52.30 22.35
CA PRO A 242 -9.30 -52.57 23.19
C PRO A 242 -10.40 -51.49 23.14
N ALA A 243 -10.24 -50.46 22.30
CA ALA A 243 -11.16 -49.32 22.24
C ALA A 243 -12.51 -49.71 21.60
N LYS A 244 -12.46 -50.55 20.56
CA LYS A 244 -13.64 -51.09 19.86
C LYS A 244 -14.62 -51.79 20.82
N GLY A 245 -14.16 -52.74 21.63
CA GLY A 245 -15.03 -53.47 22.56
C GLY A 245 -15.77 -52.57 23.56
N LYS A 246 -15.10 -51.54 24.10
CA LYS A 246 -15.71 -50.59 25.05
C LYS A 246 -16.73 -49.66 24.37
N LEU A 247 -16.43 -49.19 23.17
CA LEU A 247 -17.31 -48.29 22.42
C LEU A 247 -18.56 -49.02 21.89
N LEU A 248 -18.44 -50.28 21.46
CA LEU A 248 -19.60 -51.11 21.09
C LEU A 248 -20.52 -51.39 22.28
N ALA A 249 -19.97 -51.62 23.48
CA ALA A 249 -20.77 -51.79 24.69
C ALA A 249 -21.53 -50.51 25.07
N ALA A 250 -20.89 -49.34 24.98
CA ALA A 250 -21.53 -48.05 25.20
C ALA A 250 -22.63 -47.77 24.16
N LEU A 251 -22.39 -48.10 22.89
CA LEU A 251 -23.37 -47.97 21.82
C LEU A 251 -24.57 -48.91 22.01
N GLY A 252 -24.34 -50.12 22.53
CA GLY A 252 -25.41 -51.05 22.91
C GLY A 252 -26.32 -50.49 24.00
N THR A 253 -25.77 -49.74 24.96
CA THR A 253 -26.55 -49.04 25.99
C THR A 253 -27.34 -47.88 25.42
N ALA A 254 -26.74 -47.05 24.56
CA ALA A 254 -27.44 -45.98 23.85
C ALA A 254 -28.62 -46.52 23.02
N ALA A 255 -28.42 -47.64 22.30
CA ALA A 255 -29.48 -48.30 21.54
C ALA A 255 -30.63 -48.83 22.42
N LYS A 256 -30.35 -49.24 23.67
CA LYS A 256 -31.39 -49.60 24.64
C LYS A 256 -32.18 -48.38 25.09
N SER A 257 -31.52 -47.24 25.35
CA SER A 257 -32.20 -45.98 25.70
C SER A 257 -33.10 -45.46 24.57
N ILE A 258 -32.67 -45.60 23.30
CA ILE A 258 -33.52 -45.28 22.14
C ILE A 258 -34.77 -46.17 22.11
N LYS A 259 -34.62 -47.48 22.32
CA LYS A 259 -35.75 -48.43 22.37
C LYS A 259 -36.68 -48.17 23.55
N ALA A 260 -36.15 -47.66 24.67
CA ALA A 260 -36.92 -47.27 25.84
C ALA A 260 -37.56 -45.87 25.73
N GLN A 261 -37.42 -45.18 24.58
CA GLN A 261 -37.82 -43.79 24.36
C GLN A 261 -37.21 -42.76 25.32
N ASP A 262 -36.09 -43.09 25.96
CA ASP A 262 -35.29 -42.14 26.72
C ASP A 262 -34.32 -41.40 25.77
N LEU A 263 -34.91 -40.54 24.94
CA LEU A 263 -34.22 -39.83 23.86
C LEU A 263 -33.15 -38.84 24.36
N PRO A 264 -33.35 -38.09 25.47
CA PRO A 264 -32.31 -37.25 26.02
C PRO A 264 -31.09 -38.04 26.52
N ALA A 265 -31.30 -39.18 27.21
CA ALA A 265 -30.18 -40.01 27.66
C ALA A 265 -29.46 -40.67 26.48
N ALA A 266 -30.21 -41.12 25.47
CA ALA A 266 -29.65 -41.67 24.24
C ALA A 266 -28.79 -40.65 23.49
N ASP A 267 -29.27 -39.41 23.32
CA ASP A 267 -28.53 -38.33 22.65
C ASP A 267 -27.23 -37.97 23.40
N GLN A 268 -27.29 -37.88 24.74
CA GLN A 268 -26.11 -37.66 25.56
C GLN A 268 -25.10 -38.80 25.45
N MET A 269 -25.56 -40.06 25.42
CA MET A 269 -24.65 -41.21 25.26
C MET A 269 -24.01 -41.22 23.87
N LEU A 270 -24.78 -40.98 22.80
CA LEU A 270 -24.25 -40.93 21.43
C LEU A 270 -23.22 -39.80 21.27
N THR A 271 -23.47 -38.63 21.86
CA THR A 271 -22.52 -37.51 21.87
C THR A 271 -21.21 -37.88 22.58
N LYS A 272 -21.27 -38.60 23.71
CA LYS A 272 -20.08 -39.09 24.42
C LYS A 272 -19.32 -40.14 23.61
N ILE A 273 -20.04 -41.02 22.91
CA ILE A 273 -19.45 -42.04 22.03
C ILE A 273 -18.75 -41.37 20.85
N GLU A 274 -19.36 -40.37 20.20
CA GLU A 274 -18.73 -39.58 19.14
C GLU A 274 -17.46 -38.89 19.59
N ALA A 275 -17.49 -38.22 20.75
CA ALA A 275 -16.29 -37.58 21.28
C ALA A 275 -15.17 -38.59 21.56
N ALA A 276 -15.51 -39.80 22.04
CA ALA A 276 -14.54 -40.86 22.28
C ALA A 276 -14.02 -41.51 20.99
N VAL A 277 -14.86 -41.68 19.97
CA VAL A 277 -14.48 -42.14 18.63
C VAL A 277 -13.54 -41.14 17.98
N ASN A 278 -13.89 -39.86 17.96
CA ASN A 278 -13.02 -38.79 17.45
C ASN A 278 -11.67 -38.78 18.19
N LYS A 279 -11.69 -38.87 19.53
CA LYS A 279 -10.45 -38.91 20.34
C LYS A 279 -9.55 -40.10 20.01
N GLN A 280 -10.10 -41.24 19.59
CA GLN A 280 -9.35 -42.42 19.20
C GLN A 280 -8.90 -42.36 17.73
N GLN A 281 -9.67 -41.72 16.85
CA GLN A 281 -9.30 -41.46 15.46
C GLN A 281 -8.18 -40.41 15.35
N THR A 282 -8.16 -39.42 16.25
CA THR A 282 -7.07 -38.44 16.38
C THR A 282 -5.89 -38.95 17.24
N GLY A 283 -5.95 -40.22 17.67
CA GLY A 283 -4.95 -40.86 18.56
C GLY A 283 -3.79 -41.55 17.83
N ALA A 284 -3.70 -41.42 16.51
CA ALA A 284 -2.55 -41.83 15.71
C ALA A 284 -2.08 -40.63 14.88
N ALA A 285 -1.08 -39.92 15.43
CA ALA A 285 -0.29 -38.84 14.82
C ALA A 285 -1.05 -37.63 14.25
N GLU A 286 -1.43 -36.68 15.12
CA GLU A 286 -1.25 -35.24 14.86
C GLU A 286 -1.37 -34.48 16.19
N THR A 287 -0.24 -33.96 16.66
CA THR A 287 -0.18 -33.04 17.78
C THR A 287 -0.78 -31.71 17.37
N THR A 288 -1.92 -31.30 17.94
CA THR A 288 -2.21 -29.87 18.05
C THR A 288 -1.19 -29.29 19.02
N ASP A 289 -0.04 -28.85 18.49
CA ASP A 289 1.01 -28.19 19.26
C ASP A 289 0.43 -26.90 19.88
N PRO A 290 0.40 -26.75 21.22
CA PRO A 290 -0.03 -25.52 21.89
C PRO A 290 0.69 -24.26 21.40
N ASN A 291 1.90 -24.40 20.85
CA ASN A 291 2.70 -23.30 20.31
C ASN A 291 2.22 -22.86 18.92
N ALA A 292 1.52 -23.70 18.16
CA ALA A 292 0.91 -23.33 16.88
C ALA A 292 -0.15 -22.24 17.07
N ALA A 293 -1.02 -22.40 18.08
CA ALA A 293 -2.04 -21.41 18.41
C ALA A 293 -1.43 -20.08 18.91
N LYS A 294 -0.34 -20.15 19.69
CA LYS A 294 0.38 -18.97 20.16
C LYS A 294 1.07 -18.23 19.02
N TRP A 295 1.68 -18.96 18.08
CA TRP A 295 2.29 -18.40 16.89
C TRP A 295 1.25 -17.69 16.03
N ALA A 296 0.12 -18.34 15.71
CA ALA A 296 -0.95 -17.74 14.92
C ALA A 296 -1.48 -16.43 15.55
N ALA A 297 -1.61 -16.37 16.88
CA ALA A 297 -2.00 -15.16 17.58
C ALA A 297 -0.92 -14.06 17.58
N ALA A 298 0.37 -14.43 17.57
CA ALA A 298 1.49 -13.50 17.47
C ALA A 298 1.61 -12.94 16.05
N GLU A 299 1.55 -13.80 15.03
CA GLU A 299 1.60 -13.44 13.61
C GLU A 299 0.46 -12.48 13.26
N ALA A 300 -0.77 -12.75 13.68
CA ALA A 300 -1.92 -11.87 13.44
C ALA A 300 -1.75 -10.46 14.04
N LYS A 301 -0.96 -10.31 15.11
CA LYS A 301 -0.65 -9.01 15.73
C LYS A 301 0.55 -8.33 15.08
N LEU A 302 1.56 -9.10 14.67
CA LEU A 302 2.79 -8.57 14.09
C LEU A 302 2.61 -8.17 12.62
N GLN A 303 1.88 -8.95 11.82
CA GLN A 303 1.65 -8.70 10.39
C GLN A 303 1.20 -7.26 10.09
N PRO A 304 0.13 -6.70 10.70
CA PRO A 304 -0.28 -5.33 10.40
C PRO A 304 0.76 -4.28 10.84
N LEU A 305 1.58 -4.57 11.85
CA LEU A 305 2.65 -3.67 12.29
C LEU A 305 3.84 -3.72 11.34
N VAL A 306 4.18 -4.90 10.83
CA VAL A 306 5.19 -5.09 9.78
C VAL A 306 4.74 -4.39 8.51
N ASP A 307 3.52 -4.64 8.04
CA ASP A 307 2.96 -4.01 6.84
C ASP A 307 2.95 -2.48 6.97
N LYS A 308 2.59 -1.97 8.16
CA LYS A 308 2.65 -0.55 8.46
C LYS A 308 4.08 -0.01 8.42
N ALA A 309 5.05 -0.68 9.05
CA ALA A 309 6.45 -0.26 9.03
C ALA A 309 7.02 -0.24 7.59
N MET A 310 6.65 -1.24 6.78
CA MET A 310 7.02 -1.34 5.36
C MET A 310 6.38 -0.22 4.53
N THR A 311 5.10 0.08 4.77
CA THR A 311 4.38 1.17 4.09
C THR A 311 4.96 2.54 4.46
N GLU A 312 5.25 2.76 5.74
CA GLU A 312 5.83 4.00 6.24
C GLU A 312 7.33 4.12 5.89
N LYS A 313 7.95 3.02 5.44
CA LYS A 313 9.37 2.90 5.10
C LYS A 313 10.27 3.38 6.25
N ARG A 314 9.99 2.97 7.49
CA ARG A 314 10.70 3.44 8.71
C ARG A 314 11.37 2.30 9.46
N GLY A 315 12.51 2.60 10.08
CA GLY A 315 13.31 1.64 10.84
C GLY A 315 14.12 0.69 9.95
N ASP A 316 14.67 -0.38 10.54
CA ASP A 316 15.44 -1.40 9.83
C ASP A 316 14.48 -2.36 9.09
N LEU A 317 14.07 -1.99 7.88
CA LEU A 317 13.11 -2.75 7.07
C LEU A 317 13.64 -4.14 6.73
N ASP A 318 14.93 -4.25 6.43
CA ASP A 318 15.60 -5.51 6.13
C ASP A 318 15.67 -6.41 7.36
N GLY A 319 15.98 -5.84 8.53
CA GLY A 319 15.96 -6.55 9.80
C GLY A 319 14.57 -7.03 10.18
N ILE A 320 13.55 -6.20 9.98
CA ILE A 320 12.13 -6.54 10.23
C ILE A 320 11.72 -7.68 9.30
N ASN A 321 11.94 -7.55 7.99
CA ASN A 321 11.57 -8.58 7.01
C ASN A 321 12.30 -9.89 7.26
N ARG A 322 13.62 -9.83 7.53
CA ARG A 322 14.41 -11.03 7.78
C ARG A 322 13.95 -11.75 9.05
N ALA A 323 13.72 -11.03 10.14
CA ALA A 323 13.27 -11.61 11.40
C ALA A 323 11.85 -12.18 11.27
N PHE A 324 10.96 -11.49 10.57
CA PHE A 324 9.58 -11.93 10.38
C PHE A 324 9.47 -13.13 9.43
N ASN A 325 10.16 -13.10 8.29
CA ASN A 325 10.20 -14.23 7.35
C ASN A 325 10.85 -15.47 7.97
N TYR A 326 11.96 -15.30 8.69
CA TYR A 326 12.57 -16.41 9.43
C TYR A 326 11.57 -17.05 10.40
N ALA A 327 10.76 -16.26 11.10
CA ALA A 327 9.76 -16.78 12.03
C ALA A 327 8.62 -17.52 11.29
N LYS A 328 8.21 -17.03 10.11
CA LYS A 328 7.22 -17.71 9.25
C LYS A 328 7.75 -19.03 8.70
N ASP A 329 9.01 -19.08 8.26
CA ASP A 329 9.64 -20.30 7.76
C ASP A 329 9.75 -21.35 8.88
N MET A 330 10.16 -20.96 10.09
CA MET A 330 10.17 -21.86 11.24
C MET A 330 8.77 -22.38 11.60
N ALA A 331 7.72 -21.57 11.46
CA ALA A 331 6.36 -22.01 11.68
C ALA A 331 5.86 -22.96 10.56
N ALA A 332 6.26 -22.73 9.31
CA ALA A 332 5.95 -23.60 8.18
C ALA A 332 6.60 -25.00 8.34
N ASP A 333 7.79 -25.06 8.94
CA ASP A 333 8.47 -26.30 9.31
C ASP A 333 7.90 -26.98 10.58
N GLY A 334 6.83 -26.42 11.17
CA GLY A 334 6.23 -26.90 12.41
C GLY A 334 7.06 -26.60 13.68
N ALA A 335 8.14 -25.82 13.56
CA ALA A 335 9.01 -25.41 14.67
C ALA A 335 8.50 -24.14 15.37
N PHE A 336 7.27 -24.20 15.91
CA PHE A 336 6.59 -23.05 16.51
C PHE A 336 7.33 -22.44 17.72
N ASP A 337 8.10 -23.23 18.47
CA ASP A 337 8.97 -22.71 19.55
C ASP A 337 10.03 -21.73 19.03
N LYS A 338 10.62 -22.02 17.85
CA LYS A 338 11.63 -21.15 17.22
C LYS A 338 11.00 -19.91 16.60
N ALA A 339 9.81 -20.06 16.02
CA ALA A 339 9.03 -18.95 15.51
C ALA A 339 8.69 -17.97 16.65
N LEU A 340 8.20 -18.49 17.78
CA LEU A 340 7.89 -17.69 18.98
C LEU A 340 9.13 -17.04 19.60
N ALA A 341 10.30 -17.69 19.55
CA ALA A 341 11.55 -17.10 20.03
C ALA A 341 11.99 -15.85 19.23
N SER A 342 11.49 -15.68 18.01
CA SER A 342 11.79 -14.51 17.16
C SER A 342 10.87 -13.32 17.42
N VAL A 343 9.71 -13.55 18.04
CA VAL A 343 8.69 -12.51 18.33
C VAL A 343 9.24 -11.32 19.12
N PRO A 344 10.04 -11.49 20.19
CA PRO A 344 10.58 -10.35 20.94
C PRO A 344 11.45 -9.43 20.08
N ARG A 345 12.30 -10.01 19.22
CA ARG A 345 13.18 -9.26 18.32
C ARG A 345 12.39 -8.50 17.28
N ILE A 346 11.36 -9.12 16.70
CA ILE A 346 10.46 -8.46 15.74
C ILE A 346 9.73 -7.30 16.43
N ALA A 347 9.23 -7.49 17.65
CA ALA A 347 8.56 -6.44 18.41
C ALA A 347 9.49 -5.27 18.75
N GLU A 348 10.76 -5.54 19.08
CA GLU A 348 11.78 -4.51 19.32
C GLU A 348 12.05 -3.67 18.06
N LEU A 349 12.27 -4.33 16.92
CA LEU A 349 12.51 -3.66 15.63
C LEU A 349 11.29 -2.82 15.20
N LEU A 350 10.07 -3.35 15.38
CA LEU A 350 8.84 -2.62 15.10
C LEU A 350 8.65 -1.41 16.03
N LYS A 351 9.03 -1.53 17.31
CA LYS A 351 9.01 -0.42 18.25
C LYS A 351 10.02 0.66 17.85
N ALA A 352 11.22 0.27 17.43
CA ALA A 352 12.22 1.19 16.90
C ALA A 352 11.72 1.90 15.64
N ALA A 353 11.08 1.18 14.72
CA ALA A 353 10.45 1.74 13.52
C ALA A 353 9.35 2.76 13.85
N GLN A 354 8.52 2.50 14.86
CA GLN A 354 7.48 3.44 15.31
C GLN A 354 8.07 4.74 15.89
N THR A 355 9.24 4.65 16.53
CA THR A 355 9.93 5.83 17.08
C THR A 355 10.82 6.55 16.06
N ALA A 356 11.06 5.94 14.88
CA ALA A 356 11.88 6.54 13.85
C ALA A 356 11.19 7.80 13.29
N THR A 357 11.96 8.90 13.26
CA THR A 357 11.48 10.20 12.77
C THR A 357 11.76 10.41 11.28
N THR A 358 12.54 9.50 10.70
CA THR A 358 13.03 9.49 9.32
C THR A 358 12.80 8.12 8.68
N THR A 359 12.73 8.07 7.36
CA THR A 359 12.58 6.80 6.62
C THR A 359 13.90 6.03 6.59
N ALA A 360 13.85 4.70 6.47
CA ALA A 360 15.00 3.81 6.34
C ALA A 360 15.95 4.28 5.23
N ALA A 361 15.40 4.57 4.04
CA ALA A 361 16.15 5.13 2.92
C ALA A 361 16.78 6.50 3.22
N ALA A 362 16.20 7.31 4.12
CA ALA A 362 16.77 8.59 4.52
C ALA A 362 17.90 8.40 5.56
N ASP A 363 17.83 7.36 6.39
CA ASP A 363 18.88 7.00 7.34
C ASP A 363 20.05 6.25 6.67
N GLU A 364 19.79 5.38 5.69
CA GLU A 364 20.81 4.77 4.82
C GLU A 364 21.49 5.83 3.94
N ALA A 365 20.72 6.76 3.37
CA ALA A 365 21.29 7.91 2.67
C ALA A 365 22.19 8.72 3.61
N ARG A 366 21.83 8.90 4.89
CA ARG A 366 22.70 9.54 5.90
C ARG A 366 23.98 8.77 6.20
N GLU A 367 23.97 7.44 6.10
CA GLU A 367 25.17 6.61 6.29
C GLU A 367 26.15 6.70 5.10
N SER A 368 25.64 7.09 3.91
CA SER A 368 26.45 7.40 2.73
C SER A 368 26.97 8.85 2.67
N ILE A 369 26.56 9.69 3.62
CA ILE A 369 26.96 11.11 3.68
C ILE A 369 28.31 11.20 4.39
N PRO A 370 29.29 11.96 3.86
CA PRO A 370 30.57 12.17 4.53
C PRO A 370 30.38 12.59 6.01
N ASP A 371 31.12 11.95 6.93
CA ASP A 371 30.98 12.15 8.38
C ASP A 371 31.00 13.63 8.79
N ASN A 372 31.76 14.46 8.07
CA ASN A 372 31.89 15.90 8.31
C ASN A 372 30.65 16.73 7.93
N VAL A 373 29.64 16.18 7.26
CA VAL A 373 28.40 16.90 6.92
C VAL A 373 27.12 16.25 7.47
N VAL A 374 27.22 15.05 8.06
CA VAL A 374 26.12 14.36 8.77
C VAL A 374 25.45 15.25 9.83
N PRO A 375 26.18 16.01 10.68
CA PRO A 375 25.56 16.90 11.66
C PRO A 375 24.62 17.92 11.03
N TYR A 376 25.02 18.53 9.90
CA TYR A 376 24.23 19.55 9.22
C TYR A 376 22.94 18.99 8.61
N VAL A 377 23.02 17.78 8.03
CA VAL A 377 21.84 17.07 7.51
C VAL A 377 20.86 16.73 8.63
N LYS A 378 21.37 16.29 9.79
CA LYS A 378 20.55 16.02 10.98
C LYS A 378 19.86 17.28 11.49
N SER A 379 20.61 18.36 11.67
CA SER A 379 20.09 19.65 12.13
C SER A 379 19.07 20.26 11.18
N ARG A 380 19.29 20.18 9.86
CA ARG A 380 18.32 20.64 8.84
C ARG A 380 16.98 19.91 8.95
N LEU A 381 17.01 18.58 9.05
CA LEU A 381 15.79 17.77 9.16
C LEU A 381 15.05 18.01 10.48
N ALA A 382 15.79 18.15 11.58
CA ALA A 382 15.21 18.51 12.87
C ALA A 382 14.50 19.87 12.78
N TRP A 383 15.13 20.88 12.18
CA TRP A 383 14.55 22.21 12.02
C TRP A 383 13.29 22.22 11.14
N ILE A 384 13.29 21.50 10.00
CA ILE A 384 12.11 21.34 9.14
C ILE A 384 10.93 20.79 9.95
N LYS A 385 11.19 19.73 10.74
CA LYS A 385 10.17 19.11 11.59
C LYS A 385 9.65 20.08 12.65
N THR A 386 10.54 20.85 13.27
CA THR A 386 10.18 21.88 14.24
C THR A 386 9.26 22.92 13.62
N ARG A 387 9.62 23.51 12.46
CA ARG A 387 8.77 24.49 11.74
C ARG A 387 7.38 23.96 11.42
N GLN A 388 7.29 22.70 10.97
CA GLN A 388 6.00 22.03 10.76
C GLN A 388 5.20 21.85 12.05
N SER A 389 5.86 21.62 13.20
CA SER A 389 5.21 21.57 14.51
C SER A 389 4.66 22.94 14.90
N LEU A 390 5.42 24.03 14.70
CA LEU A 390 4.96 25.38 15.02
C LEU A 390 3.65 25.72 14.31
N GLN A 391 3.56 25.39 13.00
CA GLN A 391 2.32 25.57 12.24
C GLN A 391 1.15 24.77 12.80
N LYS A 392 1.37 23.50 13.16
CA LYS A 392 0.32 22.63 13.72
C LYS A 392 -0.13 23.08 15.10
N GLU A 393 0.79 23.53 15.95
CA GLU A 393 0.47 24.01 17.28
C GLU A 393 -0.30 25.35 17.21
N LEU A 394 0.04 26.24 16.28
CA LEU A 394 -0.76 27.44 16.00
C LEU A 394 -2.15 27.11 15.43
N GLU A 395 -2.26 26.08 14.58
CA GLU A 395 -3.56 25.60 14.09
C GLU A 395 -4.42 25.03 15.22
N SER A 396 -3.79 24.28 16.14
CA SER A 396 -4.45 23.79 17.36
C SER A 396 -4.91 24.94 18.26
N LEU A 397 -4.07 25.96 18.45
CA LEU A 397 -4.44 27.17 19.20
C LEU A 397 -5.60 27.91 18.52
N LYS A 398 -5.54 28.12 17.21
CA LYS A 398 -6.63 28.74 16.44
C LYS A 398 -7.93 27.96 16.64
N SER A 399 -7.89 26.63 16.52
CA SER A 399 -9.07 25.80 16.73
C SER A 399 -9.62 25.91 18.15
N ALA A 400 -8.77 26.03 19.16
CA ALA A 400 -9.19 26.20 20.55
C ALA A 400 -9.82 27.58 20.79
N ILE A 401 -9.26 28.64 20.21
CA ILE A 401 -9.83 30.00 20.24
C ILE A 401 -11.20 30.02 19.55
N ASP A 402 -11.31 29.45 18.35
CA ASP A 402 -12.55 29.39 17.58
C ASP A 402 -13.63 28.63 18.36
N ALA A 403 -13.27 27.51 18.99
CA ALA A 403 -14.21 26.75 19.83
C ALA A 403 -14.67 27.53 21.06
N ALA A 404 -13.77 28.28 21.71
CA ALA A 404 -14.09 29.06 22.90
C ALA A 404 -14.95 30.31 22.60
N THR A 405 -14.92 30.81 21.36
CA THR A 405 -15.57 32.07 20.96
C THR A 405 -16.84 31.90 20.14
N ARG A 406 -17.09 30.70 19.60
CA ARG A 406 -18.18 30.41 18.66
C ARG A 406 -19.58 30.84 19.12
N ASP A 407 -19.89 30.68 20.40
CA ASP A 407 -21.23 30.92 20.96
C ASP A 407 -21.26 32.14 21.91
N VAL A 408 -20.24 33.00 21.84
CA VAL A 408 -20.13 34.19 22.68
C VAL A 408 -20.57 35.42 21.88
N GLU A 409 -21.68 36.03 22.31
CA GLU A 409 -22.20 37.27 21.72
C GLU A 409 -21.12 38.37 21.71
N GLY A 410 -20.87 38.96 20.54
CA GLY A 410 -19.88 40.02 20.33
C GLY A 410 -18.47 39.53 19.95
N LEU A 411 -18.24 38.22 19.83
CA LEU A 411 -16.96 37.63 19.39
C LEU A 411 -17.03 36.90 18.04
N GLU A 412 -18.07 37.15 17.25
CA GLU A 412 -18.34 36.46 15.99
C GLU A 412 -17.22 36.66 14.95
N GLU A 413 -16.49 37.78 15.03
CA GLU A 413 -15.37 38.07 14.12
C GLU A 413 -14.07 37.35 14.49
N VAL A 414 -13.95 36.80 15.71
CA VAL A 414 -12.67 36.25 16.20
C VAL A 414 -12.19 35.10 15.32
N SER A 415 -13.08 34.18 14.92
CA SER A 415 -12.70 33.05 14.07
C SER A 415 -12.21 33.46 12.67
N SER A 416 -12.71 34.60 12.16
CA SER A 416 -12.27 35.15 10.88
C SER A 416 -10.91 35.88 10.98
N LYS A 417 -10.56 36.38 12.17
CA LYS A 417 -9.31 37.12 12.42
C LYS A 417 -8.20 36.26 13.01
N SER A 418 -8.52 35.10 13.58
CA SER A 418 -7.54 34.21 14.23
C SER A 418 -6.52 33.61 13.26
N SER A 419 -6.70 33.77 11.94
CA SER A 419 -5.69 33.42 10.93
C SER A 419 -4.44 34.30 10.98
N VAL A 420 -4.51 35.51 11.54
CA VAL A 420 -3.35 36.42 11.71
C VAL A 420 -2.23 35.81 12.56
N LEU A 421 -2.54 34.78 13.35
CA LEU A 421 -1.54 34.05 14.16
C LEU A 421 -0.42 33.48 13.28
N PHE A 422 -0.73 33.10 12.04
CA PHE A 422 0.25 32.50 11.12
C PHE A 422 1.19 33.53 10.51
N ASP A 423 0.79 34.80 10.38
CA ASP A 423 1.62 35.87 9.82
C ASP A 423 2.88 36.10 10.67
N TYR A 424 2.81 35.78 11.97
CA TYR A 424 3.97 35.85 12.87
C TYR A 424 5.03 34.77 12.59
N LEU A 425 4.71 33.73 11.80
CA LEU A 425 5.69 32.76 11.31
C LEU A 425 6.41 33.21 10.04
N ASP A 426 5.99 34.30 9.38
CA ASP A 426 6.63 34.77 8.15
C ASP A 426 8.11 35.14 8.36
N GLY A 427 8.47 35.57 9.58
CA GLY A 427 9.85 35.83 9.98
C GLY A 427 10.69 34.57 10.25
N ILE A 428 10.08 33.37 10.18
CA ILE A 428 10.71 32.07 10.40
C ILE A 428 10.49 31.22 9.14
N ASP A 429 11.23 31.52 8.08
CA ASP A 429 11.06 30.94 6.73
C ASP A 429 11.94 29.70 6.47
N THR A 430 12.21 29.40 5.19
CA THR A 430 13.05 28.27 4.74
C THR A 430 14.53 28.62 4.59
N ASP A 431 14.95 29.86 4.84
CA ASP A 431 16.32 30.30 4.53
C ASP A 431 17.38 29.50 5.30
N LEU A 432 17.10 29.12 6.55
CA LEU A 432 17.99 28.25 7.31
C LEU A 432 18.10 26.85 6.69
N GLU A 433 16.97 26.31 6.20
CA GLU A 433 16.93 24.98 5.56
C GLU A 433 17.74 24.98 4.27
N ASP A 434 17.58 26.02 3.45
CA ASP A 434 18.28 26.20 2.18
C ASP A 434 19.78 26.46 2.40
N THR A 435 20.14 27.21 3.44
CA THR A 435 21.53 27.49 3.79
C THR A 435 22.24 26.24 4.28
N LEU A 436 21.59 25.44 5.14
CA LEU A 436 22.14 24.16 5.59
C LEU A 436 22.27 23.15 4.44
N GLU A 437 21.37 23.17 3.46
CA GLU A 437 21.48 22.34 2.25
C GLU A 437 22.71 22.71 1.43
N LYS A 438 22.91 24.01 1.17
CA LYS A 438 24.12 24.52 0.47
C LYS A 438 25.40 24.16 1.22
N LEU A 439 25.36 24.17 2.56
CA LEU A 439 26.49 23.86 3.41
C LEU A 439 26.93 22.39 3.28
N VAL A 440 25.96 21.47 3.13
CA VAL A 440 26.23 20.04 2.87
C VAL A 440 26.88 19.82 1.49
N GLU A 441 26.49 20.62 0.49
CA GLU A 441 27.02 20.53 -0.87
C GLU A 441 28.40 21.21 -1.02
N ALA A 442 28.71 22.21 -0.19
CA ALA A 442 29.95 22.98 -0.29
C ALA A 442 31.15 22.19 0.27
N PRO A 443 32.31 22.12 -0.42
CA PRO A 443 33.52 21.49 0.13
C PRO A 443 34.10 22.27 1.31
N ASP A 444 34.98 21.64 2.10
CA ASP A 444 35.68 22.31 3.18
C ASP A 444 36.50 23.51 2.67
N GLY A 445 36.41 24.63 3.39
CA GLY A 445 37.13 25.87 3.05
C GLY A 445 36.33 27.15 3.31
N PRO A 446 36.81 28.30 2.81
CA PRO A 446 36.21 29.61 3.10
C PRO A 446 34.73 29.73 2.73
N ALA A 447 34.29 29.05 1.66
CA ALA A 447 32.89 29.05 1.25
C ALA A 447 31.98 28.35 2.27
N ARG A 448 32.43 27.23 2.85
CA ARG A 448 31.69 26.51 3.90
C ARG A 448 31.63 27.33 5.19
N GLU A 449 32.73 27.99 5.56
CA GLU A 449 32.75 28.89 6.73
C GLU A 449 31.83 30.12 6.55
N ALA A 450 31.74 30.67 5.33
CA ALA A 450 30.79 31.73 5.02
C ALA A 450 29.33 31.26 5.17
N LEU A 451 29.00 30.05 4.69
CA LEU A 451 27.67 29.44 4.87
C LEU A 451 27.36 29.15 6.34
N LYS A 452 28.34 28.70 7.13
CA LYS A 452 28.18 28.57 8.59
C LYS A 452 27.87 29.91 9.24
N SER A 453 28.54 30.99 8.82
CA SER A 453 28.26 32.34 9.32
C SER A 453 26.85 32.79 8.96
N GLN A 454 26.46 32.63 7.69
CA GLN A 454 25.12 32.98 7.22
C GLN A 454 24.03 32.21 7.98
N ALA A 455 24.24 30.91 8.23
CA ALA A 455 23.30 30.11 9.01
C ALA A 455 23.17 30.63 10.46
N ARG A 456 24.27 31.05 11.09
CA ARG A 456 24.23 31.67 12.43
C ARG A 456 23.49 33.01 12.44
N ASP A 457 23.66 33.83 11.40
CA ASP A 457 22.95 35.11 11.28
C ASP A 457 21.43 34.88 11.13
N ILE A 458 21.03 33.90 10.32
CA ILE A 458 19.61 33.50 10.18
C ILE A 458 19.05 32.98 11.52
N ILE A 459 19.81 32.13 12.23
CA ILE A 459 19.41 31.65 13.56
C ILE A 459 19.21 32.82 14.53
N ALA A 460 20.09 33.83 14.51
CA ALA A 460 19.94 35.02 15.35
C ALA A 460 18.66 35.79 15.02
N THR A 461 18.33 35.97 13.73
CA THR A 461 17.07 36.57 13.29
C THR A 461 15.86 35.78 13.80
N TYR A 462 15.83 34.46 13.60
CA TYR A 462 14.72 33.62 14.06
C TYR A 462 14.58 33.63 15.59
N ARG A 463 15.68 33.60 16.34
CA ARG A 463 15.66 33.75 17.80
C ARG A 463 15.06 35.10 18.21
N GLY A 464 15.35 36.18 17.49
CA GLY A 464 14.75 37.49 17.71
C GLY A 464 13.23 37.48 17.47
N VAL A 465 12.76 36.81 16.42
CA VAL A 465 11.31 36.65 16.15
C VAL A 465 10.64 35.85 17.27
N LEU A 466 11.24 34.73 17.69
CA LEU A 466 10.74 33.86 18.76
C LEU A 466 10.78 34.52 20.14
N ASP A 467 11.58 35.56 20.35
CA ASP A 467 11.61 36.32 21.61
C ASP A 467 10.62 37.48 21.63
N SER A 468 9.89 37.71 20.54
CA SER A 468 8.83 38.73 20.51
C SER A 468 7.71 38.41 21.51
N PRO A 469 7.02 39.44 22.06
CA PRO A 469 5.94 39.23 23.03
C PRO A 469 4.88 38.23 22.58
N PHE A 470 4.58 38.21 21.28
CA PHE A 470 3.62 37.28 20.68
C PHE A 470 3.92 35.82 21.03
N PHE A 471 5.16 35.34 20.89
CA PHE A 471 5.48 33.94 21.14
C PHE A 471 5.49 33.59 22.64
N HIS A 472 5.72 34.56 23.51
CA HIS A 472 5.51 34.37 24.95
C HIS A 472 4.01 34.23 25.27
N ASP A 473 3.19 35.13 24.73
CA ASP A 473 1.73 35.09 24.91
C ASP A 473 1.10 33.83 24.30
N VAL A 474 1.64 33.34 23.18
CA VAL A 474 1.20 32.10 22.54
C VAL A 474 1.49 30.89 23.44
N ASP A 475 2.62 30.83 24.13
CA ASP A 475 2.89 29.73 25.07
C ASP A 475 2.08 29.85 26.37
N GLU A 476 1.68 31.07 26.73
CA GLU A 476 0.83 31.37 27.90
C GLU A 476 -0.64 31.68 27.52
N ASN A 477 -1.14 31.14 26.41
CA ASN A 477 -2.39 31.58 25.77
C ASN A 477 -3.69 31.30 26.54
N GLY A 478 -3.68 30.38 27.52
CA GLY A 478 -4.84 30.04 28.34
C GLY A 478 -5.95 29.20 27.68
N PHE A 479 -5.90 28.93 26.37
CA PHE A 479 -6.83 28.07 25.64
C PHE A 479 -6.35 26.62 25.57
N VAL A 480 -5.07 26.43 25.23
CA VAL A 480 -4.44 25.11 25.08
C VAL A 480 -2.98 25.20 25.51
N GLN A 481 -2.46 24.13 26.12
CA GLN A 481 -1.04 24.08 26.46
C GLN A 481 -0.20 23.95 25.19
N THR A 482 0.68 24.93 24.96
CA THR A 482 1.65 24.93 23.86
C THR A 482 3.07 25.16 24.39
N ASN A 483 4.07 24.79 23.59
CA ASN A 483 5.49 25.07 23.90
C ASN A 483 6.22 25.38 22.59
N ILE A 484 5.64 26.28 21.81
CA ILE A 484 6.08 26.66 20.46
C ILE A 484 7.44 27.35 20.57
N ARG A 485 7.56 28.34 21.46
CA ARG A 485 8.81 29.09 21.64
C ARG A 485 9.91 28.19 22.17
N GLY A 486 9.62 27.44 23.25
CA GLY A 486 10.61 26.56 23.87
C GLY A 486 11.16 25.51 22.90
N SER A 487 10.28 24.84 22.16
CA SER A 487 10.66 23.81 21.18
C SER A 487 11.45 24.40 20.01
N ALA A 488 11.06 25.58 19.52
CA ALA A 488 11.78 26.26 18.43
C ALA A 488 13.18 26.69 18.87
N LEU A 489 13.32 27.31 20.05
CA LEU A 489 14.61 27.75 20.58
C LEU A 489 15.56 26.57 20.82
N GLN A 490 15.06 25.47 21.37
CA GLN A 490 15.85 24.24 21.54
C GLN A 490 16.36 23.73 20.20
N SER A 491 15.49 23.64 19.18
CA SER A 491 15.89 23.17 17.85
C SER A 491 16.94 24.08 17.21
N LEU A 492 16.81 25.41 17.34
CA LEU A 492 17.82 26.34 16.86
C LEU A 492 19.16 26.22 17.59
N ASP A 493 19.14 25.86 18.88
CA ASP A 493 20.36 25.57 19.65
C ASP A 493 21.08 24.30 19.18
N GLU A 494 20.33 23.26 18.85
CA GLU A 494 20.88 22.04 18.25
C GLU A 494 21.51 22.33 16.88
N VAL A 495 20.90 23.20 16.07
CA VAL A 495 21.50 23.66 14.80
C VAL A 495 22.77 24.46 15.07
N SER A 496 22.75 25.41 16.00
CA SER A 496 23.93 26.21 16.35
C SER A 496 25.09 25.35 16.86
N THR A 497 24.78 24.32 17.65
CA THR A 497 25.76 23.36 18.15
C THR A 497 26.40 22.57 16.99
N ALA A 498 25.60 22.11 16.04
CA ALA A 498 26.13 21.44 14.85
C ALA A 498 27.02 22.34 14.00
N LEU A 499 26.69 23.63 13.87
CA LEU A 499 27.50 24.62 13.14
C LEU A 499 28.85 24.94 13.81
N ALA A 500 28.97 24.68 15.11
CA ALA A 500 30.19 24.89 15.89
C ALA A 500 31.15 23.69 15.85
N ALA A 501 30.66 22.52 15.41
CA ALA A 501 31.47 21.36 15.05
C ALA A 501 32.08 21.53 13.64
#